data_AF-A0A9D1JBG8-F1
#
_entry.id   AF-A0A9D1JBG8-F1
#
_cell.length_a   1.000
_cell.length_b   1.000
_cell.length_c   1.000
_cell.angle_alpha   90.00
_cell.angle_beta   90.00
_cell.angle_gamma   90.00
#
_symmetry.space_group_name_H-M   'P 1'
#
loop_
_entity.id
_entity.type
_entity.pdbx_description
1 polymer ?
#
loop_
_entity_poly.entity_id
_entity_poly.type
_entity_poly.pdbx_seq_one_letter_code
_entity_poly.pdbx_strand_id
1 'polypeptide(L)'
;MVERITYQNAENGYSVLKCRAKGYADLVAVVGTMPEVYVGSVLTLGGNWKVDAKYGRQFSVETFEETLPATAYGMEKYLGSGMIKGVGPKFAKKIVNTFGERTLEVIEHEPDLLIDVPGIGKLRVERIKESWAQQKEIKNIMLFLQSHDVSTAHATKIYRTYGDQSIDVVKENPYRLADDIWGIGFKTADTIAEKMGFGQERYARLRSGVMYTLNKLSELWHC
;
A
#
# COMPACT_ATOMS: atom_id res chain seq x y z
N MET A 1 12.76 10.47 -1.98
CA MET A 1 12.84 9.52 -0.84
C MET A 1 12.07 10.08 0.34
N VAL A 2 11.28 9.25 1.02
CA VAL A 2 10.51 9.63 2.21
C VAL A 2 11.43 9.76 3.42
N GLU A 3 11.48 10.94 4.03
CA GLU A 3 12.30 11.24 5.20
C GLU A 3 11.48 11.17 6.49
N ARG A 4 10.21 11.57 6.41
CA ARG A 4 9.28 11.55 7.55
C ARG A 4 7.85 11.38 7.08
N ILE A 5 7.09 10.56 7.80
CA ILE A 5 5.63 10.47 7.69
C ILE A 5 5.06 11.34 8.81
N THR A 6 4.32 12.40 8.43
CA THR A 6 3.71 13.32 9.40
C THR A 6 2.33 12.84 9.82
N TYR A 7 1.59 12.25 8.87
CA TYR A 7 0.28 11.65 9.11
C TYR A 7 0.03 10.57 8.06
N GLN A 8 -0.66 9.52 8.47
CA GLN A 8 -1.16 8.47 7.57
C GLN A 8 -2.53 8.02 8.08
N ASN A 9 -3.53 8.17 7.22
CA ASN A 9 -4.85 7.63 7.43
C ASN A 9 -4.87 6.22 6.87
N ALA A 10 -5.01 5.27 7.78
CA ALA A 10 -4.93 3.88 7.43
C ALA A 10 -6.20 3.43 6.65
N GLU A 11 -7.36 4.05 6.87
CA GLU A 11 -8.65 3.68 6.26
C GLU A 11 -8.79 4.04 4.78
N ASN A 12 -8.29 5.21 4.39
CA ASN A 12 -8.40 5.71 3.01
C ASN A 12 -7.04 5.86 2.30
N GLY A 13 -5.95 5.50 2.99
CA GLY A 13 -4.59 5.58 2.46
C GLY A 13 -4.03 6.99 2.32
N TYR A 14 -4.71 8.02 2.84
CA TYR A 14 -4.23 9.40 2.75
C TYR A 14 -2.99 9.63 3.62
N SER A 15 -1.93 10.13 3.01
CA SER A 15 -0.62 10.30 3.64
C SER A 15 -0.13 11.73 3.50
N VAL A 16 0.51 12.24 4.56
CA VAL A 16 1.23 13.51 4.58
C VAL A 16 2.69 13.22 4.86
N LEU A 17 3.53 13.38 3.85
CA LEU A 17 4.93 12.99 3.85
C LEU A 17 5.83 14.23 3.78
N LYS A 18 7.04 14.09 4.30
CA LYS A 18 8.17 14.98 4.02
C LYS A 18 9.20 14.17 3.25
N CYS A 19 9.46 14.59 2.02
CA CYS A 19 10.31 13.88 1.08
C CYS A 19 11.55 14.71 0.73
N ARG A 20 12.71 14.05 0.72
CA ARG A 20 13.89 14.59 0.03
C ARG A 20 13.69 14.36 -1.48
N ALA A 21 13.69 15.46 -2.23
CA ALA A 21 13.48 15.46 -3.68
C ALA A 21 14.71 16.01 -4.40
N LYS A 22 15.03 15.45 -5.57
CA LYS A 22 16.13 15.93 -6.40
C LYS A 22 15.83 17.35 -6.88
N GLY A 23 16.81 18.26 -6.78
CA GLY A 23 16.65 19.67 -7.17
C GLY A 23 16.03 20.57 -6.09
N TYR A 24 15.73 20.03 -4.90
CA TYR A 24 15.25 20.80 -3.75
C TYR A 24 16.23 20.66 -2.58
N ALA A 25 16.60 21.77 -1.97
CA ALA A 25 17.46 21.78 -0.78
C ALA A 25 16.67 21.30 0.46
N ASP A 26 15.45 21.79 0.62
CA ASP A 26 14.57 21.48 1.74
C ASP A 26 13.66 20.27 1.46
N LEU A 27 13.09 19.72 2.54
CA LEU A 27 12.11 18.65 2.44
C LEU A 27 10.79 19.15 1.86
N VAL A 28 10.35 18.50 0.78
CA VAL A 28 9.07 18.77 0.11
C VAL A 28 7.95 18.12 0.91
N ALA A 29 6.90 18.89 1.22
CA ALA A 29 5.65 18.34 1.74
C ALA A 29 4.87 17.67 0.60
N VAL A 30 4.51 16.41 0.77
CA VAL A 30 3.78 15.63 -0.23
C VAL A 30 2.50 15.10 0.41
N VAL A 31 1.37 15.28 -0.27
CA VAL A 31 0.03 14.89 0.22
C VAL A 31 -0.73 14.12 -0.84
N GLY A 32 -1.49 13.10 -0.43
CA GLY A 32 -2.32 12.30 -1.34
C GLY A 32 -2.54 10.88 -0.84
N THR A 33 -3.31 10.09 -1.59
CA THR A 33 -3.56 8.68 -1.27
C THR A 33 -2.35 7.82 -1.68
N MET A 34 -1.52 7.50 -0.70
CA MET A 34 -0.31 6.69 -0.82
C MET A 34 -0.26 5.72 0.38
N PRO A 35 -1.03 4.63 0.35
CA PRO A 35 -1.00 3.61 1.39
C PRO A 35 0.33 2.85 1.35
N GLU A 36 0.67 2.20 2.46
CA GLU A 36 1.84 1.32 2.57
C GLU A 36 3.18 1.99 2.20
N VAL A 37 3.27 3.32 2.27
CA VAL A 37 4.53 4.04 2.12
C VAL A 37 5.24 4.13 3.47
N TYR A 38 6.51 3.73 3.48
CA TYR A 38 7.36 3.75 4.68
C TYR A 38 8.47 4.80 4.59
N VAL A 39 9.05 5.17 5.74
CA VAL A 39 10.27 6.01 5.75
C VAL A 39 11.39 5.28 5.01
N GLY A 40 12.18 5.99 4.20
CA GLY A 40 13.21 5.39 3.34
C GLY A 40 12.72 4.96 1.95
N SER A 41 11.41 4.88 1.73
CA SER A 41 10.85 4.53 0.42
C SER A 41 11.25 5.56 -0.65
N VAL A 42 11.57 5.08 -1.85
CA VAL A 42 11.90 5.94 -2.99
C VAL A 42 10.69 6.01 -3.92
N LEU A 43 10.09 7.20 -3.99
CA LEU A 43 8.86 7.42 -4.74
C LEU A 43 9.12 8.25 -6.00
N THR A 44 8.50 7.83 -7.09
CA THR A 44 8.24 8.64 -8.29
C THR A 44 6.81 9.14 -8.20
N LEU A 45 6.61 10.46 -8.30
CA LEU A 45 5.31 11.09 -8.05
C LEU A 45 4.85 11.90 -9.27
N GLY A 46 3.60 11.69 -9.68
CA GLY A 46 2.88 12.51 -10.64
C GLY A 46 1.77 13.31 -9.94
N GLY A 47 1.58 14.56 -10.35
CA GLY A 47 0.56 15.44 -9.78
C GLY A 47 0.93 16.91 -9.85
N ASN A 48 0.35 17.69 -8.93
CA ASN A 48 0.32 19.15 -9.02
C ASN A 48 0.78 19.84 -7.74
N TRP A 49 1.48 20.97 -7.87
CA TRP A 49 1.78 21.84 -6.74
C TRP A 49 0.51 22.57 -6.29
N LYS A 50 0.30 22.63 -4.97
CA LYS A 50 -0.78 23.37 -4.33
C LYS A 50 -0.23 24.20 -3.18
N VAL A 51 -0.93 25.27 -2.83
CA VAL A 51 -0.61 26.09 -1.65
C VAL A 51 -1.79 25.99 -0.70
N ASP A 52 -1.55 25.41 0.47
CA ASP A 52 -2.52 25.36 1.55
C ASP A 52 -2.36 26.60 2.45
N ALA A 53 -3.48 27.19 2.87
CA ALA A 53 -3.46 28.43 3.65
C ALA A 53 -2.78 28.28 5.03
N LYS A 54 -2.79 27.09 5.62
CA LYS A 54 -2.23 26.80 6.94
C LYS A 54 -0.86 26.13 6.86
N TYR A 55 -0.65 25.27 5.86
CA TYR A 55 0.52 24.41 5.76
C TYR A 55 1.50 24.79 4.64
N GLY A 56 1.16 25.81 3.85
CA GLY A 56 2.02 26.36 2.79
C GLY A 56 2.08 25.46 1.56
N ARG A 57 3.20 25.53 0.83
CA ARG A 57 3.39 24.81 -0.44
C ARG A 57 3.52 23.30 -0.22
N GLN A 58 2.71 22.54 -0.95
CA GLN A 58 2.68 21.09 -0.92
C GLN A 58 2.57 20.52 -2.34
N PHE A 59 3.09 19.31 -2.55
CA PHE A 59 2.87 18.55 -3.78
C PHE A 59 1.69 17.60 -3.58
N SER A 60 0.62 17.80 -4.33
CA SER A 60 -0.57 16.95 -4.34
C SER A 60 -0.37 15.83 -5.34
N VAL A 61 -0.28 14.60 -4.82
CA VAL A 61 -0.04 13.39 -5.60
C VAL A 61 -1.35 12.90 -6.21
N GLU A 62 -1.29 12.54 -7.48
CA GLU A 62 -2.36 11.89 -8.24
C GLU A 62 -1.95 10.45 -8.60
N THR A 63 -0.68 10.25 -8.94
CA THR A 63 -0.09 8.95 -9.25
C THR A 63 1.24 8.80 -8.53
N PHE A 64 1.57 7.58 -8.10
CA PHE A 64 2.87 7.30 -7.52
C PHE A 64 3.33 5.88 -7.84
N GLU A 65 4.65 5.72 -7.88
CA GLU A 65 5.31 4.43 -7.96
C GLU A 65 6.39 4.36 -6.87
N GLU A 66 6.52 3.20 -6.24
CA GLU A 66 7.53 2.95 -5.21
C GLU A 66 8.61 1.99 -5.74
N THR A 67 9.85 2.45 -5.61
CA THR A 67 11.06 1.67 -5.87
C THR A 67 11.83 1.44 -4.57
N LEU A 68 12.55 0.33 -4.51
CA LEU A 68 13.45 0.03 -3.40
C LEU A 68 14.64 1.00 -3.41
N PRO A 69 15.13 1.42 -2.23
CA PRO A 69 16.31 2.27 -2.15
C PRO A 69 17.57 1.52 -2.57
N ALA A 70 18.39 2.17 -3.39
CA ALA A 70 19.69 1.63 -3.82
C ALA A 70 20.87 2.11 -2.95
N THR A 71 20.66 3.08 -2.05
CA THR A 71 21.74 3.63 -1.22
C THR A 71 21.73 3.04 0.18
N ALA A 72 22.91 2.89 0.80
CA ALA A 72 23.05 2.44 2.20
C ALA A 72 22.15 3.24 3.16
N TYR A 73 22.13 4.58 3.02
CA TYR A 73 21.28 5.46 3.81
C TYR A 73 19.78 5.16 3.62
N GLY A 74 19.34 4.99 2.38
CA GLY A 74 17.96 4.68 2.06
C GLY A 74 17.55 3.30 2.58
N MET A 75 18.40 2.29 2.43
CA MET A 75 18.15 0.94 2.94
C MET A 75 18.07 0.91 4.47
N GLU A 76 18.96 1.63 5.18
CA GLU A 76 18.91 1.71 6.65
C GLU A 76 17.58 2.33 7.10
N LYS A 77 17.15 3.41 6.46
CA LYS A 77 15.87 4.07 6.74
C LYS A 77 14.68 3.16 6.44
N TYR A 78 14.73 2.48 5.31
CA TYR A 78 13.66 1.61 4.83
C TYR A 78 13.46 0.40 5.72
N LEU A 79 14.54 -0.32 6.04
CA LEU A 79 14.48 -1.47 6.95
C LEU A 79 14.17 -1.05 8.38
N GLY A 80 14.68 0.11 8.83
CA GLY A 80 14.45 0.64 10.16
C GLY A 80 13.10 1.32 10.36
N SER A 81 12.27 1.41 9.32
CA SER A 81 10.98 2.11 9.33
C SER A 81 9.90 1.43 10.19
N GLY A 82 10.13 0.17 10.59
CA GLY A 82 9.15 -0.67 11.26
C GLY A 82 8.31 -1.53 10.32
N MET A 83 8.49 -1.41 9.00
CA MET A 83 7.86 -2.26 7.99
C MET A 83 8.20 -3.75 8.21
N ILE A 84 9.46 -4.05 8.57
CA ILE A 84 9.94 -5.41 8.82
C ILE A 84 9.98 -5.68 10.31
N LYS A 85 9.10 -6.59 10.77
CA LYS A 85 9.03 -7.01 12.16
C LYS A 85 10.37 -7.60 12.60
N GLY A 86 10.92 -7.07 13.68
CA GLY A 86 12.21 -7.50 14.21
C GLY A 86 13.43 -6.70 13.70
N VAL A 87 13.23 -5.78 12.76
CA VAL A 87 14.28 -4.85 12.30
C VAL A 87 13.94 -3.42 12.71
N GLY A 88 14.48 -3.02 13.87
CA GLY A 88 14.50 -1.61 14.26
C GLY A 88 15.72 -0.87 13.67
N PRO A 89 15.81 0.46 13.84
CA PRO A 89 16.91 1.27 13.29
C PRO A 89 18.31 0.74 13.64
N LYS A 90 18.51 0.21 14.85
CA LYS A 90 19.80 -0.39 15.27
C LYS A 90 20.17 -1.62 14.46
N PHE A 91 19.19 -2.49 14.16
CA PHE A 91 19.45 -3.69 13.36
C PHE A 91 19.54 -3.37 11.88
N ALA A 92 18.72 -2.45 11.38
CA ALA A 92 18.83 -1.96 10.01
C ALA A 92 20.26 -1.46 9.71
N LYS A 93 20.83 -0.64 10.60
CA LYS A 93 22.21 -0.17 10.48
C LYS A 93 23.22 -1.31 10.45
N LYS A 94 23.06 -2.31 11.32
CA LYS A 94 23.98 -3.46 11.36
C LYS A 94 23.90 -4.30 10.09
N ILE A 95 22.68 -4.60 9.61
CA ILE A 95 22.45 -5.36 8.38
C ILE A 95 23.10 -4.63 7.20
N VAL A 96 22.84 -3.32 7.06
CA VAL A 96 23.41 -2.51 5.98
C VAL A 96 24.93 -2.39 6.09
N ASN A 97 25.49 -2.28 7.30
CA ASN A 97 26.94 -2.29 7.48
C ASN A 97 27.59 -3.62 7.09
N THR A 98 26.89 -4.75 7.27
CA THR A 98 27.40 -6.08 6.91
C THR A 98 27.32 -6.33 5.41
N PHE A 99 26.20 -5.99 4.76
CA PHE A 99 25.94 -6.36 3.36
C PHE A 99 26.04 -5.21 2.35
N GLY A 100 26.11 -3.96 2.82
CA GLY A 100 26.20 -2.78 1.96
C GLY A 100 25.04 -2.70 0.98
N GLU A 101 25.35 -2.43 -0.29
CA GLU A 101 24.37 -2.32 -1.38
C GLU A 101 23.63 -3.63 -1.68
N ARG A 102 24.19 -4.79 -1.29
CA ARG A 102 23.55 -6.10 -1.45
C ARG A 102 22.48 -6.41 -0.41
N THR A 103 22.24 -5.50 0.53
CA THR A 103 21.36 -5.76 1.69
C THR A 103 19.97 -6.25 1.29
N LEU A 104 19.30 -5.58 0.36
CA LEU A 104 17.95 -5.97 -0.04
C LEU A 104 17.95 -7.26 -0.86
N GLU A 105 18.99 -7.49 -1.68
CA GLU A 105 19.16 -8.76 -2.41
C GLU A 105 19.33 -9.95 -1.46
N VAL A 106 20.12 -9.77 -0.39
CA VAL A 106 20.33 -10.78 0.64
C VAL A 106 19.01 -11.09 1.35
N ILE A 107 18.22 -10.09 1.73
CA ILE A 107 16.93 -10.32 2.40
C ILE A 107 15.94 -11.04 1.46
N GLU A 108 15.96 -10.72 0.16
CA GLU A 108 15.06 -11.30 -0.83
C GLU A 108 15.43 -12.75 -1.20
N HIS A 109 16.71 -13.03 -1.40
CA HIS A 109 17.16 -14.28 -2.03
C HIS A 109 17.97 -15.20 -1.11
N GLU A 110 18.69 -14.64 -0.14
CA GLU A 110 19.60 -15.38 0.75
C GLU A 110 19.43 -14.98 2.22
N PRO A 111 18.19 -14.92 2.76
CA PRO A 111 17.93 -14.31 4.07
C PRO A 111 18.59 -15.05 5.23
N ASP A 112 18.99 -16.31 5.05
CA ASP A 112 19.70 -17.09 6.05
C ASP A 112 21.09 -16.50 6.37
N LEU A 113 21.70 -15.75 5.44
CA LEU A 113 22.96 -15.02 5.67
C LEU A 113 22.82 -13.92 6.73
N LEU A 114 21.60 -13.46 7.05
CA LEU A 114 21.36 -12.49 8.12
C LEU A 114 21.87 -12.97 9.49
N ILE A 115 22.12 -14.28 9.67
CA ILE A 115 22.74 -14.83 10.87
C ILE A 115 24.16 -14.28 11.13
N ASP A 116 24.86 -13.84 10.07
CA ASP A 116 26.21 -13.28 10.17
C ASP A 116 26.20 -11.84 10.74
N VAL A 117 25.02 -11.23 10.85
CA VAL A 117 24.87 -9.87 11.41
C VAL A 117 24.94 -9.92 12.94
N PRO A 118 25.86 -9.16 13.58
CA PRO A 118 26.04 -9.21 15.03
C PRO A 118 24.76 -8.96 15.85
N GLY A 119 24.32 -9.99 16.56
CA GLY A 119 23.14 -9.95 17.43
C GLY A 119 21.82 -10.29 16.74
N ILE A 120 21.83 -10.70 15.47
CA ILE A 120 20.71 -11.39 14.82
C ILE A 120 20.90 -12.89 15.04
N GLY A 121 19.92 -13.53 15.71
CA GLY A 121 19.89 -14.98 15.89
C GLY A 121 18.82 -15.61 15.00
N LYS A 122 18.81 -16.95 14.92
CA LYS A 122 17.89 -17.74 14.06
C LYS A 122 16.42 -17.30 14.17
N LEU A 123 15.91 -17.09 15.39
CA LEU A 123 14.53 -16.66 15.60
C LEU A 123 14.21 -15.31 14.94
N ARG A 124 15.18 -14.39 14.92
CA ARG A 124 15.00 -13.09 14.25
C ARG A 124 15.11 -13.24 12.73
N VAL A 125 15.99 -14.11 12.23
CA VAL A 125 16.07 -14.42 10.80
C VAL A 125 14.72 -14.91 10.27
N GLU A 126 14.11 -15.89 10.94
CA GLU A 126 12.80 -16.41 10.54
C GLU A 126 11.70 -15.33 10.60
N ARG A 127 11.70 -14.49 11.64
CA ARG A 127 10.75 -13.37 11.72
C ARG A 127 10.94 -12.35 10.59
N ILE A 128 12.19 -12.09 10.19
CA ILE A 128 12.49 -11.19 9.06
C ILE A 128 11.96 -11.81 7.77
N LYS A 129 12.19 -13.12 7.54
CA LYS A 129 11.71 -13.87 6.37
C LYS A 129 10.19 -13.79 6.24
N GLU A 130 9.48 -14.15 7.31
CA GLU A 130 8.01 -14.08 7.36
C GLU A 130 7.52 -12.65 7.09
N SER A 131 8.11 -11.67 7.77
CA SER A 131 7.67 -10.28 7.62
C SER A 131 7.98 -9.72 6.23
N TRP A 132 9.09 -10.11 5.61
CA TRP A 132 9.44 -9.68 4.26
C TRP A 132 8.51 -10.31 3.22
N ALA A 133 8.23 -11.61 3.34
CA ALA A 133 7.27 -12.31 2.50
C ALA A 133 5.87 -11.68 2.59
N GLN A 134 5.39 -11.40 3.81
CA GLN A 134 4.11 -10.73 4.04
C GLN A 134 4.06 -9.37 3.33
N GLN A 135 5.09 -8.54 3.46
CA GLN A 135 5.12 -7.22 2.80
C GLN A 135 5.09 -7.33 1.27
N LYS A 136 5.77 -8.33 0.71
CA LYS A 136 5.74 -8.61 -0.73
C LYS A 136 4.35 -9.03 -1.20
N GLU A 137 3.65 -9.85 -0.41
CA GLU A 137 2.29 -10.28 -0.70
C GLU A 137 1.30 -9.11 -0.70
N ILE A 138 1.39 -8.23 0.31
CA ILE A 138 0.62 -6.97 0.37
C ILE A 138 0.84 -6.15 -0.89
N LYS A 139 2.10 -5.95 -1.29
CA LYS A 139 2.45 -5.19 -2.50
C LYS A 139 1.87 -5.82 -3.76
N ASN A 140 1.92 -7.15 -3.89
CA ASN A 140 1.34 -7.86 -5.03
C ASN A 140 -0.18 -7.71 -5.11
N ILE A 141 -0.88 -7.75 -3.98
CA ILE A 141 -2.33 -7.52 -3.91
C ILE A 141 -2.66 -6.10 -4.37
N MET A 142 -1.92 -5.10 -3.87
CA MET A 142 -2.12 -3.70 -4.26
C MET A 142 -1.90 -3.51 -5.76
N LEU A 143 -0.82 -4.07 -6.31
CA LEU A 143 -0.52 -4.01 -7.75
C LEU A 143 -1.59 -4.72 -8.59
N PHE A 144 -2.10 -5.88 -8.14
CA PHE A 144 -3.17 -6.59 -8.83
C PHE A 144 -4.47 -5.77 -8.88
N LEU A 145 -4.85 -5.14 -7.76
CA LEU A 145 -6.05 -4.32 -7.71
C LEU A 145 -5.89 -3.07 -8.59
N GLN A 146 -4.74 -2.41 -8.53
CA GLN A 146 -4.43 -1.26 -9.38
C GLN A 146 -4.38 -1.60 -10.86
N SER A 147 -3.87 -2.77 -11.25
CA SER A 147 -3.83 -3.20 -12.66
C SER A 147 -5.22 -3.47 -13.25
N HIS A 148 -6.24 -3.61 -12.40
CA HIS A 148 -7.65 -3.67 -12.79
C HIS A 148 -8.37 -2.34 -12.49
N ASP A 149 -7.62 -1.23 -12.47
CA ASP A 149 -8.04 0.14 -12.20
C ASP A 149 -8.96 0.29 -10.96
N VAL A 150 -8.71 -0.54 -9.94
CA VAL A 150 -9.25 -0.32 -8.60
C VAL A 150 -8.49 0.83 -7.98
N SER A 151 -9.20 1.86 -7.54
CA SER A 151 -8.56 3.01 -6.90
C SER A 151 -7.79 2.56 -5.64
N THR A 152 -6.67 3.20 -5.39
CA THR A 152 -5.80 2.90 -4.24
C THR A 152 -6.56 2.94 -2.89
N ALA A 153 -7.54 3.84 -2.76
CA ALA A 153 -8.40 3.91 -1.58
C ALA A 153 -9.30 2.66 -1.43
N HIS A 154 -9.89 2.15 -2.52
CA HIS A 154 -10.64 0.89 -2.48
C HIS A 154 -9.73 -0.30 -2.25
N ALA A 155 -8.55 -0.35 -2.89
CA ALA A 155 -7.58 -1.42 -2.70
C ALA A 155 -7.16 -1.57 -1.22
N THR A 156 -6.95 -0.43 -0.55
CA THR A 156 -6.66 -0.39 0.89
C THR A 156 -7.80 -1.02 1.71
N LYS A 157 -9.06 -0.70 1.39
CA LYS A 157 -10.22 -1.28 2.08
C LYS A 157 -10.37 -2.77 1.82
N ILE A 158 -10.19 -3.21 0.57
CA ILE A 158 -10.26 -4.62 0.19
C ILE A 158 -9.22 -5.44 0.96
N TYR A 159 -7.97 -4.98 0.98
CA TYR A 159 -6.90 -5.64 1.72
C TYR A 159 -7.18 -5.73 3.22
N ARG A 160 -7.75 -4.69 3.83
CA ARG A 160 -8.13 -4.72 5.25
C ARG A 160 -9.20 -5.74 5.57
N THR A 161 -10.17 -5.90 4.68
CA THR A 161 -11.30 -6.81 4.91
C THR A 161 -10.90 -8.27 4.68
N TYR A 162 -10.11 -8.55 3.65
CA TYR A 162 -9.84 -9.93 3.22
C TYR A 162 -8.39 -10.39 3.39
N GLY A 163 -7.46 -9.49 3.70
CA GLY A 163 -6.03 -9.79 3.82
C GLY A 163 -5.51 -10.47 2.56
N ASP A 164 -4.85 -11.60 2.75
CA ASP A 164 -4.24 -12.40 1.67
C ASP A 164 -5.30 -12.98 0.70
N GLN A 165 -6.57 -13.10 1.13
CA GLN A 165 -7.67 -13.59 0.29
C GLN A 165 -8.24 -12.52 -0.66
N SER A 166 -7.71 -11.29 -0.63
CA SER A 166 -8.24 -10.16 -1.41
C SER A 166 -8.37 -10.47 -2.90
N ILE A 167 -7.35 -11.06 -3.50
CA ILE A 167 -7.35 -11.38 -4.93
C ILE A 167 -8.42 -12.44 -5.23
N ASP A 168 -8.49 -13.50 -4.43
CA ASP A 168 -9.38 -14.63 -4.65
C ASP A 168 -10.85 -14.22 -4.52
N VAL A 169 -11.20 -13.49 -3.46
CA VAL A 169 -12.56 -12.99 -3.26
C VAL A 169 -13.00 -12.11 -4.42
N VAL A 170 -12.14 -11.21 -4.86
CA VAL A 170 -12.45 -10.27 -5.94
C VAL A 170 -12.55 -11.00 -7.29
N LYS A 171 -11.72 -12.02 -7.54
CA LYS A 171 -11.80 -12.87 -8.75
C LYS A 171 -12.97 -13.84 -8.77
N GLU A 172 -13.46 -14.26 -7.61
CA GLU A 172 -14.61 -15.15 -7.51
C GLU A 172 -15.92 -14.36 -7.66
N ASN A 173 -16.06 -13.29 -6.89
CA ASN A 173 -17.26 -12.47 -6.89
C ASN A 173 -16.97 -11.03 -6.40
N PRO A 174 -16.71 -10.06 -7.31
CA PRO A 174 -16.45 -8.67 -6.96
C PRO A 174 -17.66 -7.96 -6.34
N TYR A 175 -18.88 -8.49 -6.47
CA TYR A 175 -20.06 -7.92 -5.83
C TYR A 175 -20.08 -8.12 -4.32
N ARG A 176 -19.30 -9.07 -3.78
CA ARG A 176 -19.08 -9.21 -2.33
C ARG A 176 -18.49 -7.94 -1.72
N LEU A 177 -17.74 -7.16 -2.50
CA LEU A 177 -17.20 -5.88 -2.05
C LEU A 177 -18.31 -4.91 -1.62
N ALA A 178 -19.47 -4.96 -2.28
CA ALA A 178 -20.61 -4.10 -1.95
C ALA A 178 -21.33 -4.52 -0.66
N ASP A 179 -21.24 -5.81 -0.30
CA ASP A 179 -21.88 -6.37 0.87
C ASP A 179 -20.97 -6.25 2.11
N ASP A 180 -19.67 -6.52 1.93
CA ASP A 180 -18.72 -6.68 3.06
C ASP A 180 -17.95 -5.38 3.40
N ILE A 181 -17.89 -4.39 2.49
CA ILE A 181 -16.99 -3.22 2.64
C ILE A 181 -17.77 -1.90 2.64
N TRP A 182 -17.76 -1.23 3.80
CA TRP A 182 -18.36 0.10 3.93
C TRP A 182 -17.71 1.14 2.99
N GLY A 183 -18.56 1.83 2.23
CA GLY A 183 -18.16 2.82 1.24
C GLY A 183 -17.73 2.24 -0.12
N ILE A 184 -17.88 0.93 -0.34
CA ILE A 184 -17.94 0.35 -1.68
C ILE A 184 -19.40 -0.04 -1.91
N GLY A 185 -20.10 0.65 -2.81
CA GLY A 185 -21.48 0.32 -3.16
C GLY A 185 -21.55 -0.52 -4.43
N PHE A 186 -22.75 -1.01 -4.77
CA PHE A 186 -22.98 -1.80 -5.98
C PHE A 186 -22.36 -1.17 -7.24
N LYS A 187 -22.55 0.14 -7.47
CA LYS A 187 -21.98 0.81 -8.65
C LYS A 187 -20.45 0.72 -8.72
N THR A 188 -19.79 0.87 -7.57
CA THR A 188 -18.33 0.76 -7.47
C THR A 188 -17.91 -0.68 -7.73
N ALA A 189 -18.59 -1.65 -7.10
CA ALA A 189 -18.34 -3.07 -7.32
C ALA A 189 -18.59 -3.48 -8.78
N ASP A 190 -19.63 -2.94 -9.44
CA ASP A 190 -19.94 -3.19 -10.85
C ASP A 190 -18.84 -2.62 -11.76
N THR A 191 -18.34 -1.42 -11.46
CA THR A 191 -17.19 -0.84 -12.18
C THR A 191 -15.95 -1.72 -12.05
N ILE A 192 -15.66 -2.22 -10.85
CA ILE A 192 -14.53 -3.13 -10.61
C ILE A 192 -14.74 -4.45 -11.38
N ALA A 193 -15.95 -5.00 -11.32
CA ALA A 193 -16.31 -6.24 -12.02
C ALA A 193 -16.11 -6.12 -13.54
N GLU A 194 -16.58 -5.02 -14.15
CA GLU A 194 -16.42 -4.76 -15.59
C GLU A 194 -14.93 -4.71 -15.99
N LYS A 195 -14.11 -4.00 -15.20
CA LYS A 195 -12.65 -3.90 -15.43
C LYS A 195 -11.94 -5.25 -15.31
N MET A 196 -12.50 -6.17 -14.54
CA MET A 196 -12.03 -7.54 -14.40
C MET A 196 -12.62 -8.51 -15.43
N GLY A 197 -13.39 -8.00 -16.41
CA GLY A 197 -13.99 -8.80 -17.46
C GLY A 197 -15.18 -9.65 -17.00
N PHE A 198 -15.84 -9.30 -15.90
CA PHE A 198 -17.06 -9.98 -15.48
C PHE A 198 -18.21 -9.65 -16.43
N GLY A 199 -18.81 -10.71 -17.00
CA GLY A 199 -19.97 -10.58 -17.90
C GLY A 199 -21.22 -10.06 -17.17
N GLN A 200 -21.97 -9.21 -17.86
CA GLN A 200 -23.17 -8.54 -17.33
C GLN A 200 -24.33 -9.49 -16.98
N GLU A 201 -24.30 -10.73 -17.48
CA GLU A 201 -25.35 -11.74 -17.28
C GLU A 201 -25.06 -12.70 -16.13
N ARG A 202 -23.94 -12.54 -15.41
CA ARG A 202 -23.65 -13.41 -14.27
C ARG A 202 -24.71 -13.25 -13.18
N TYR A 203 -25.15 -14.39 -12.65
CA TYR A 203 -26.12 -14.46 -11.56
C TYR A 203 -25.76 -13.55 -10.37
N ALA A 204 -24.47 -13.49 -10.01
CA ALA A 204 -23.98 -12.61 -8.94
C ALA A 204 -24.30 -11.13 -9.19
N ARG A 205 -24.09 -10.64 -10.42
CA ARG A 205 -24.41 -9.27 -10.81
C ARG A 205 -25.91 -9.00 -10.72
N LEU A 206 -26.71 -9.88 -11.33
CA LEU A 206 -28.17 -9.73 -11.36
C LEU A 206 -28.75 -9.68 -9.96
N ARG A 207 -28.33 -10.59 -9.08
CA ARG A 207 -28.74 -10.62 -7.67
C ARG A 207 -28.39 -9.32 -6.96
N SER A 208 -27.13 -8.88 -7.03
CA SER A 208 -26.69 -7.65 -6.34
C SER A 208 -27.33 -6.40 -6.93
N GLY A 209 -27.58 -6.37 -8.24
CA GLY A 209 -28.25 -5.25 -8.93
C GLY A 209 -29.73 -5.13 -8.56
N VAL A 210 -30.44 -6.25 -8.44
CA VAL A 210 -31.83 -6.28 -7.93
C VAL A 210 -31.88 -5.78 -6.50
N MET A 211 -31.01 -6.30 -5.62
CA MET A 211 -30.95 -5.89 -4.22
C MET A 211 -30.66 -4.38 -4.08
N TYR A 212 -29.69 -3.88 -4.86
CA TYR A 212 -29.37 -2.45 -4.92
C TYR A 212 -30.58 -1.60 -5.33
N THR A 213 -31.30 -2.02 -6.37
CA THR A 213 -32.46 -1.28 -6.88
C THR A 213 -33.61 -1.28 -5.88
N LEU A 214 -33.88 -2.42 -5.24
CA LEU A 214 -34.91 -2.54 -4.19
C LEU A 214 -34.59 -1.66 -2.97
N ASN A 215 -33.35 -1.70 -2.47
CA ASN A 215 -32.93 -0.86 -1.35
C ASN A 215 -33.07 0.63 -1.68
N LYS A 216 -32.60 1.04 -2.86
CA LYS A 216 -32.71 2.44 -3.30
C LYS A 216 -34.16 2.90 -3.42
N LEU A 217 -35.06 2.03 -3.90
CA LEU A 217 -36.48 2.33 -3.93
C LEU A 217 -37.03 2.47 -2.51
N SER A 218 -36.75 1.53 -1.60
CA SER A 218 -37.20 1.59 -0.21
C SER A 218 -36.82 2.90 0.49
N GLU A 219 -35.60 3.39 0.28
CA GLU A 219 -35.13 4.69 0.83
C GLU A 219 -35.95 5.89 0.31
N LEU A 220 -36.43 5.84 -0.94
CA LEU A 220 -37.28 6.88 -1.53
C LEU A 220 -38.73 6.84 -1.00
N TRP A 221 -39.19 5.70 -0.48
CA TRP A 221 -40.56 5.51 0.02
C TRP A 221 -40.68 5.71 1.54
N HIS A 222 -39.59 6.06 2.23
CA HIS A 222 -39.60 6.41 3.66
C HIS A 222 -39.82 7.91 3.95
N CYS A 223 -40.49 8.63 3.05
CA CYS A 223 -41.01 9.99 3.31
C CYS A 223 -42.41 9.94 3.94
#